data_AF-A0A2V8PEL4-F1
#
_entry.id   AF-A0A2V8PEL4-F1
#
_cell.length_a   1.000
_cell.length_b   1.000
_cell.length_c   1.000
_cell.angle_alpha   90.00
_cell.angle_beta   90.00
_cell.angle_gamma   90.00
#
_symmetry.space_group_name_H-M   'P 1'
#
loop_
_entity.id
_entity.type
_entity.pdbx_description
1 polymer ?
#
loop_
_entity_poly.entity_id
_entity_poly.type
_entity_poly.pdbx_seq_one_letter_code
_entity_poly.pdbx_strand_id
1 'polypeptide(L)'
;MAGVSFLLDAGADRTVFSARFLHRLRNLSTDSAQILLAGVGGRADSITIETAIGFVRDDGEFVTVRGTFGLFTKGESADLSILGRDVTNNFSVIYDYPGQTIALLAPPHSYEING
;
A
#
# COMPACT_ATOMS: atom_id res chain seq x y z
N MET A 1 -6.62 13.61 -10.74
CA MET A 1 -5.47 12.90 -10.15
C MET A 1 -5.47 11.47 -10.68
N ALA A 2 -4.32 10.93 -11.10
CA ALA A 2 -4.26 9.55 -11.58
C ALA A 2 -4.20 8.59 -10.38
N GLY A 3 -5.17 7.70 -10.24
CA GLY A 3 -5.18 6.68 -9.19
C GLY A 3 -4.05 5.65 -9.34
N VAL A 4 -3.74 4.98 -8.24
CA VAL A 4 -2.79 3.85 -8.19
C VAL A 4 -3.56 2.63 -7.74
N SER A 5 -3.43 1.54 -8.50
CA SER A 5 -3.97 0.25 -8.10
C SER A 5 -2.95 -0.49 -7.23
N PHE A 6 -3.45 -1.07 -6.14
CA PHE A 6 -2.66 -1.93 -5.26
C PHE A 6 -3.29 -3.32 -5.20
N LEU A 7 -2.45 -4.33 -5.12
CA LEU A 7 -2.81 -5.61 -4.53
C LEU A 7 -2.77 -5.45 -3.01
N LEU A 8 -3.91 -5.67 -2.34
CA LEU A 8 -3.94 -5.78 -0.89
C LEU A 8 -3.30 -7.12 -0.50
N ASP A 9 -2.21 -7.08 0.27
CA ASP A 9 -1.51 -8.28 0.73
C ASP A 9 -1.34 -8.23 2.25
N ALA A 10 -2.22 -8.94 2.96
CA ALA A 10 -2.14 -9.07 4.41
C ALA A 10 -0.89 -9.83 4.88
N GLY A 11 -0.21 -10.57 3.99
CA GLY A 11 1.05 -11.25 4.25
C GLY A 11 2.27 -10.33 4.15
N ALA A 12 2.18 -9.24 3.40
CA ALA A 12 3.27 -8.28 3.23
C ALA A 12 3.44 -7.36 4.45
N ASP A 13 4.64 -7.32 5.03
CA ASP A 13 4.99 -6.37 6.10
C ASP A 13 5.00 -4.92 5.62
N ARG A 14 5.36 -4.71 4.35
CA ARG A 14 5.62 -3.39 3.77
C ARG A 14 4.83 -3.14 2.51
N THR A 15 4.45 -1.88 2.34
CA THR A 15 3.86 -1.35 1.11
C THR A 15 4.97 -1.05 0.12
N VAL A 16 4.77 -1.50 -1.12
CA VAL A 16 5.77 -1.43 -2.19
C VAL A 16 5.12 -0.96 -3.48
N PHE A 17 5.65 0.09 -4.08
CA PHE A 17 5.20 0.56 -5.37
C PHE A 17 5.83 -0.24 -6.53
N SER A 18 5.05 -0.47 -7.57
CA SER A 18 5.55 -1.00 -8.85
C SER A 18 6.60 -0.09 -9.48
N ALA A 19 7.52 -0.66 -10.26
CA ALA A 19 8.51 0.12 -11.01
C ALA A 19 7.84 1.04 -12.04
N ARG A 20 6.67 0.66 -12.57
CA ARG A 20 5.88 1.51 -13.48
C ARG A 20 5.45 2.82 -12.82
N PHE A 21 5.25 2.81 -11.51
CA PHE A 21 4.88 4.00 -10.75
C PHE A 21 6.02 5.00 -10.61
N LEU A 22 7.28 4.55 -10.72
CA LEU A 22 8.47 5.42 -10.69
C LEU A 22 8.39 6.55 -11.72
N HIS A 23 7.85 6.27 -12.91
CA HIS A 23 7.68 7.30 -13.95
C HIS A 23 6.67 8.40 -13.59
N ARG A 24 5.78 8.17 -12.61
CA ARG A 24 4.84 9.16 -12.09
C ARG A 24 5.40 9.93 -10.89
N LEU A 25 6.46 9.41 -10.27
CA LEU A 25 7.08 9.95 -9.06
C LEU A 25 8.29 10.86 -9.34
N ARG A 26 8.45 11.39 -10.57
CA ARG A 26 9.66 12.08 -11.07
C ARG A 26 10.23 13.23 -10.21
N ASN A 27 9.52 13.66 -9.17
CA ASN A 27 9.94 14.74 -8.26
C ASN A 27 10.12 14.28 -6.80
N LEU A 28 10.03 12.99 -6.47
CA LEU A 28 10.29 12.53 -5.11
C LEU A 28 11.79 12.42 -4.88
N SER A 29 12.25 12.93 -3.74
CA SER A 29 13.58 12.66 -3.21
C SER A 29 13.69 11.17 -2.89
N THR A 30 14.30 10.41 -3.79
CA THR A 30 14.66 9.02 -3.53
C THR A 30 15.84 9.04 -2.56
N ASP A 31 15.60 8.72 -1.30
CA ASP A 31 16.70 8.40 -0.41
C ASP A 31 17.19 7.00 -0.82
N SER A 32 18.32 6.98 -1.53
CA SER A 32 18.73 5.88 -2.41
C SER A 32 19.32 4.68 -1.66
N ALA A 33 18.82 4.39 -0.46
CA ALA A 33 19.16 3.16 0.23
C ALA A 33 18.54 1.99 -0.55
N GLN A 34 19.40 1.24 -1.24
CA GLN A 34 18.98 -0.02 -1.83
C GLN A 34 18.57 -0.97 -0.70
N ILE A 35 17.34 -1.45 -0.78
CA ILE A 35 16.81 -2.46 0.11
C ILE A 35 16.47 -3.72 -0.68
N LEU A 36 16.78 -4.86 -0.08
CA LEU A 36 16.43 -6.16 -0.62
C LEU A 36 15.11 -6.60 0.01
N LEU A 37 14.05 -6.64 -0.78
CA LEU A 37 12.77 -7.20 -0.34
C LEU A 37 12.74 -8.68 -0.72
N ALA A 38 12.28 -9.51 0.22
CA ALA A 38 12.14 -10.95 0.05
C ALA A 38 10.69 -11.37 0.29
N GLY A 39 10.23 -12.34 -0.50
CA GLY A 39 8.90 -12.95 -0.35
C GLY A 39 8.84 -14.32 -1.00
N VAL A 40 7.63 -14.87 -1.12
CA VAL A 40 7.41 -16.21 -1.70
C VAL A 40 7.87 -16.29 -3.16
N GLY A 41 7.85 -15.16 -3.89
CA GLY A 41 8.34 -15.05 -5.28
C GLY A 41 9.86 -14.80 -5.42
N GLY A 42 10.64 -14.82 -4.34
CA GLY A 42 12.08 -14.58 -4.36
C GLY A 42 12.48 -13.19 -3.86
N ARG A 43 13.65 -12.72 -4.31
CA ARG A 43 14.26 -11.45 -3.92
C ARG A 43 14.11 -10.42 -5.03
N ALA A 44 13.77 -9.19 -4.68
CA ALA A 44 13.65 -8.09 -5.63
C ALA A 44 14.45 -6.87 -5.17
N ASP A 45 15.14 -6.25 -6.13
CA ASP A 45 15.88 -5.00 -5.91
C ASP A 45 14.91 -3.84 -5.79
N SER A 46 15.00 -3.13 -4.68
CA SER A 46 14.13 -2.00 -4.38
C SER A 46 14.88 -0.85 -3.73
N ILE A 47 14.28 0.33 -3.78
CA ILE A 47 14.70 1.50 -3.02
C ILE A 47 13.60 1.92 -2.06
N THR A 48 13.92 2.76 -1.10
CA THR A 48 12.93 3.42 -0.26
C THR A 48 12.58 4.81 -0.79
N ILE A 49 11.32 5.21 -0.62
CA ILE A 49 10.85 6.57 -0.87
C ILE A 49 10.06 7.06 0.34
N GLU A 50 10.23 8.33 0.70
CA GLU A 50 9.35 8.99 1.67
C GLU A 50 8.21 9.67 0.90
N THR A 51 6.98 9.27 1.19
CA THR A 51 5.80 9.85 0.54
C THR A 51 4.54 9.64 1.38
N ALA A 52 3.39 10.00 0.81
CA ALA A 52 2.08 9.86 1.44
C ALA A 52 1.12 9.12 0.51
N ILE A 53 0.35 8.19 1.07
CA ILE A 53 -0.75 7.51 0.37
C ILE A 53 -2.06 8.11 0.87
N GLY A 54 -2.82 8.69 -0.06
CA GLY A 54 -4.15 9.22 0.20
C GLY A 54 -5.23 8.20 -0.16
N PHE A 55 -6.16 7.98 0.76
CA PHE A 55 -7.38 7.21 0.58
C PHE A 55 -8.56 8.17 0.54
N VAL A 56 -9.41 8.05 -0.48
CA VAL A 56 -10.66 8.80 -0.56
C VAL A 56 -11.70 8.05 0.25
N ARG A 57 -12.30 8.71 1.24
CA ARG A 57 -13.43 8.21 2.01
C ARG A 57 -14.72 8.29 1.19
N ASP A 58 -15.72 7.55 1.62
CA ASP A 58 -17.07 7.57 1.04
C ASP A 58 -17.76 8.95 1.16
N ASP A 59 -17.42 9.71 2.20
CA ASP A 59 -17.84 11.11 2.40
C ASP A 59 -17.04 12.14 1.57
N GLY A 60 -16.05 11.69 0.79
CA GLY A 60 -15.19 12.54 -0.05
C GLY A 60 -13.98 13.13 0.67
N GLU A 61 -13.84 12.94 1.99
CA GLU A 61 -12.66 13.35 2.75
C GLU A 61 -11.46 12.43 2.47
N PHE A 62 -10.26 12.89 2.82
CA PHE A 62 -9.03 12.10 2.65
C PHE A 62 -8.48 11.56 3.97
N VAL A 63 -8.17 10.27 3.99
CA VAL A 63 -7.25 9.72 4.99
C VAL A 63 -5.87 9.64 4.36
N THR A 64 -4.86 10.22 5.00
CA THR A 64 -3.49 10.20 4.50
C THR A 64 -2.59 9.40 5.43
N VAL A 65 -1.88 8.43 4.88
CA VAL A 65 -0.83 7.68 5.58
C VAL A 65 0.52 8.11 5.04
N ARG A 66 1.33 8.77 5.87
CA ARG A 66 2.70 9.19 5.55
C ARG A 66 3.69 8.15 6.03
N GLY A 67 4.71 7.86 5.24
CA GLY A 67 5.73 6.90 5.64
C GLY A 67 6.81 6.67 4.59
N THR A 68 7.69 5.75 4.94
CA THR A 68 8.75 5.25 4.06
C THR A 68 8.30 3.94 3.42
N PHE A 69 8.14 3.94 2.11
CA PHE A 69 7.64 2.80 1.35
C PHE A 69 8.70 2.25 0.40
N GLY A 70 8.56 0.97 0.04
CA GLY A 70 9.41 0.36 -0.98
C GLY A 70 9.01 0.81 -2.39
N LEU A 71 9.96 0.81 -3.31
CA LEU A 71 9.74 0.97 -4.74
C LEU A 71 10.59 -0.05 -5.48
N PHE A 72 9.94 -0.93 -6.23
CA PHE A 72 10.66 -1.90 -7.06
C PHE A 72 11.47 -1.17 -8.14
N THR A 73 12.70 -1.61 -8.36
CA THR A 73 13.57 -1.07 -9.41
C THR A 73 13.74 -2.03 -10.58
N LYS A 74 13.68 -3.35 -10.34
CA LYS A 74 13.78 -4.43 -11.33
C LYS A 74 13.06 -5.70 -10.84
N GLY A 75 12.63 -6.58 -11.77
CA GLY A 75 12.08 -7.91 -11.50
C GLY A 75 10.62 -8.12 -11.95
N GLU A 76 10.18 -9.37 -12.07
CA GLU A 76 8.80 -9.72 -12.49
C GLU A 76 7.73 -9.21 -11.52
N SER A 77 8.04 -9.15 -10.23
CA SER A 77 7.17 -8.56 -9.19
C SER A 77 6.99 -7.04 -9.33
N ALA A 78 7.68 -6.39 -10.26
CA ALA A 78 7.68 -4.93 -10.39
C ALA A 78 6.48 -4.35 -11.15
N ASP A 79 5.55 -5.19 -11.61
CA ASP A 79 4.39 -4.77 -12.40
C ASP A 79 3.15 -4.37 -11.58
N LEU A 80 3.06 -4.79 -10.31
CA LEU A 80 1.96 -4.46 -9.41
C LEU A 80 2.47 -3.80 -8.13
N SER A 81 1.76 -2.78 -7.65
CA SER A 81 2.02 -2.22 -6.32
C SER A 81 1.34 -3.09 -5.26
N ILE A 82 1.98 -3.26 -4.11
CA ILE A 82 1.50 -4.06 -2.97
C ILE A 82 1.19 -3.11 -1.82
N LEU A 83 -0.01 -3.23 -1.23
CA LEU A 83 -0.39 -2.54 -0.01
C LEU A 83 -0.27 -3.51 1.17
N GLY A 84 0.70 -3.26 2.04
CA GLY A 84 1.07 -4.13 3.16
C GLY A 84 0.61 -3.60 4.52
N ARG A 85 1.02 -4.32 5.57
CA ARG A 85 0.61 -4.09 6.96
C ARG A 85 1.07 -2.75 7.55
N ASP A 86 2.18 -2.20 7.09
CA ASP A 86 2.64 -0.85 7.45
C ASP A 86 1.59 0.23 7.17
N VAL A 87 0.72 0.03 6.17
CA VAL A 87 -0.41 0.92 5.89
C VAL A 87 -1.71 0.34 6.43
N THR A 88 -2.02 -0.93 6.19
CA THR A 88 -3.34 -1.48 6.52
C THR A 88 -3.61 -1.57 8.02
N ASN A 89 -2.57 -1.61 8.87
CA ASN A 89 -2.75 -1.60 10.33
C ASN A 89 -3.27 -0.26 10.88
N ASN A 90 -3.38 0.79 10.05
CA ASN A 90 -4.06 2.04 10.41
C ASN A 90 -5.60 1.93 10.32
N PHE A 91 -6.12 0.81 9.81
CA PHE A 91 -7.53 0.58 9.54
C PHE A 91 -7.99 -0.75 10.13
N SER A 92 -9.28 -0.87 10.41
CA SER A 92 -9.91 -2.20 10.42
C SER A 92 -10.17 -2.60 8.97
N VAL A 93 -9.68 -3.77 8.55
CA VAL A 93 -9.79 -4.26 7.17
C VAL A 93 -10.84 -5.36 7.11
N ILE A 94 -11.85 -5.18 6.24
CA ILE A 94 -12.87 -6.20 5.98
C ILE A 94 -12.73 -6.66 4.53
N TYR A 95 -12.62 -7.98 4.34
CA TYR A 95 -12.65 -8.63 3.04
C TYR A 95 -14.00 -9.31 2.83
N ASP A 96 -14.81 -8.75 1.94
CA ASP A 96 -16.08 -9.33 1.51
C ASP A 96 -15.92 -9.96 0.12
N TYR A 97 -15.67 -11.27 0.09
CA TYR A 97 -15.50 -11.99 -1.17
C TYR A 97 -16.79 -12.07 -2.00
N PRO A 98 -17.96 -12.45 -1.44
CA PRO A 98 -19.22 -12.38 -2.17
C PRO A 98 -19.52 -10.99 -2.76
N GLY A 99 -19.30 -9.93 -1.98
CA GLY A 99 -19.52 -8.55 -2.41
C GLY A 99 -18.38 -7.94 -3.22
N GLN A 100 -17.29 -8.68 -3.46
CA GLN A 100 -16.08 -8.22 -4.17
C GLN A 100 -15.55 -6.87 -3.64
N THR A 101 -15.63 -6.67 -2.33
CA THR A 101 -15.34 -5.40 -1.67
C THR A 101 -14.27 -5.56 -0.62
N ILE A 102 -13.34 -4.60 -0.57
CA ILE A 102 -12.39 -4.40 0.52
C ILE A 102 -12.77 -3.10 1.20
N ALA A 103 -13.18 -3.16 2.46
CA ALA A 103 -13.44 -1.97 3.27
C ALA A 103 -12.25 -1.68 4.20
N LEU A 104 -11.78 -0.44 4.17
CA LEU A 104 -10.78 0.10 5.09
C LEU A 104 -11.48 1.10 6.02
N LEU A 105 -11.68 0.71 7.27
CA LEU A 105 -12.42 1.51 8.24
C LEU A 105 -11.43 2.29 9.12
N ALA A 106 -11.45 3.62 9.04
CA ALA A 106 -10.56 4.51 9.79
C ALA A 106 -11.07 4.78 11.23
N PRO A 107 -10.32 4.44 12.31
CA PRO A 107 -10.79 4.51 13.69
C PRO A 107 -11.39 5.87 14.13
N PRO A 108 -12.18 5.88 15.23
CA PRO A 108 -12.59 4.74 16.04
C PRO A 108 -13.84 4.02 15.50
N HIS A 109 -13.84 2.68 15.55
CA HIS A 109 -15.01 1.84 15.27
C HIS A 109 -15.32 0.97 16.47
N SER A 110 -16.57 0.99 16.94
CA SER A 110 -17.05 0.09 17.99
C SER A 110 -18.31 -0.60 17.51
N TYR A 111 -18.33 -1.93 17.61
CA TYR A 111 -19.50 -2.74 17.32
C TYR A 111 -19.85 -3.55 18.55
N GLU A 112 -21.10 -3.44 18.99
CA GLU A 112 -21.68 -4.28 20.05
C GLU A 112 -22.65 -5.26 19.39
N ILE A 113 -22.46 -6.56 19.63
CA ILE A 113 -23.39 -7.59 19.18
C ILE A 113 -24.37 -7.82 20.33
N ASN A 114 -25.60 -7.36 20.15
CA ASN A 114 -26.70 -7.66 21.05
C ASN A 114 -27.52 -8.82 20.46
N GLY A 115 -27.74 -9.86 21.28
CA GLY A 115 -28.57 -11.03 20.95
C GLY A 115 -30.04 -10.84 21.29
#